data_AF-A0A1B6KD33-F1
#
_entry.id   AF-A0A1B6KD33-F1
#
_cell.length_a   1.000
_cell.length_b   1.000
_cell.length_c   1.000
_cell.angle_alpha   90.00
_cell.angle_beta   90.00
_cell.angle_gamma   90.00
#
_symmetry.space_group_name_H-M   'P 1'
#
loop_
_entity.id
_entity.type
_entity.pdbx_description
1 polymer ?
#
loop_
_entity_poly.entity_id
_entity_poly.type
_entity_poly.pdbx_seq_one_letter_code
_entity_poly.pdbx_strand_id
1 'polypeptide(L)'
;MEDYVKISILLSIYGVFKEFRPVEPYIIPYLTGPPLNFTAGQINHDIYPVSTYTTMVSLVVVFLVTDLLRYKIIIILQTICVILSITFLIYGRGVFQMQIEEMFYGLSMAGEVGYFTYIYAKVD
;
A
#
# COMPACT_ATOMS: atom_id res chain seq x y z
N MET A 1 6.53 -31.54 5.99
CA MET A 1 5.84 -30.28 6.32
C MET A 1 4.46 -30.35 5.73
N GLU A 2 3.43 -30.30 6.56
CA GLU A 2 2.05 -30.13 6.13
C GLU A 2 1.92 -28.85 5.31
N ASP A 3 0.97 -28.82 4.38
CA ASP A 3 0.87 -27.73 3.40
C ASP A 3 0.52 -26.38 4.05
N TYR A 4 -0.18 -26.38 5.19
CA TYR A 4 -0.45 -25.16 5.96
C TYR A 4 0.83 -24.54 6.52
N VAL A 5 1.79 -25.34 7.00
CA VAL A 5 3.08 -24.85 7.51
C VAL A 5 3.86 -24.13 6.41
N LYS A 6 3.86 -24.67 5.18
CA LYS A 6 4.52 -24.02 4.03
C LYS A 6 3.87 -22.68 3.70
N ILE A 7 2.54 -22.61 3.70
CA ILE A 7 1.78 -21.38 3.40
C ILE A 7 2.06 -20.32 4.47
N SER A 8 2.01 -20.69 5.76
CA SER A 8 2.30 -19.77 6.86
C SER A 8 3.72 -19.23 6.81
N ILE A 9 4.73 -20.07 6.54
CA ILE A 9 6.11 -19.61 6.36
C ILE A 9 6.23 -18.61 5.21
N LEU A 10 5.62 -18.91 4.05
CA LEU A 10 5.64 -18.02 2.88
C LEU A 10 4.97 -16.68 3.18
N LEU A 11 3.83 -16.69 3.87
CA LEU A 11 3.13 -15.47 4.28
C LEU A 11 3.95 -14.68 5.29
N SER A 12 4.53 -15.32 6.31
CA SER A 12 5.38 -14.63 7.29
C SER A 12 6.59 -13.97 6.64
N ILE A 13 7.26 -14.65 5.71
CA ILE A 13 8.37 -14.07 4.96
C ILE A 13 7.89 -12.86 4.15
N TYR A 14 6.77 -13.00 3.42
CA TYR A 14 6.19 -11.88 2.68
C TYR A 14 5.84 -10.69 3.58
N GLY A 15 5.24 -10.94 4.75
CA GLY A 15 4.92 -9.91 5.74
C GLY A 15 6.15 -9.15 6.22
N VAL A 16 7.24 -9.86 6.54
CA VAL A 16 8.49 -9.21 6.95
C VAL A 16 9.01 -8.27 5.86
N PHE A 17 9.04 -8.70 4.59
CA PHE A 17 9.50 -7.85 3.50
C PHE A 17 8.54 -6.69 3.19
N LYS A 18 7.23 -6.92 3.32
CA LYS A 18 6.19 -5.90 3.07
C LYS A 18 6.22 -4.78 4.12
N GLU A 19 6.38 -5.14 5.39
CA GLU A 19 6.44 -4.19 6.51
C GLU A 19 7.82 -3.54 6.64
N PHE A 20 8.83 -4.04 5.92
CA PHE A 20 10.15 -3.42 5.89
C PHE A 20 10.13 -2.15 5.02
N ARG A 21 9.69 -1.04 5.61
CA ARG A 21 9.53 0.26 4.95
C ARG A 21 10.43 1.33 5.55
N PRO A 22 11.76 1.21 5.40
CA PRO A 22 12.71 2.21 5.90
C PRO A 22 12.56 3.57 5.22
N VAL A 23 11.84 3.64 4.10
CA VAL A 23 11.64 4.86 3.30
C VAL A 23 10.62 5.82 3.91
N GLU A 24 9.59 5.33 4.62
CA GLU A 24 8.50 6.14 5.17
C GLU A 24 8.96 7.37 5.98
N PRO A 25 9.92 7.26 6.93
CA PRO A 25 10.38 8.44 7.68
C PRO A 25 11.09 9.51 6.81
N TYR A 26 11.52 9.17 5.60
CA TYR A 26 12.24 10.07 4.70
C TYR A 26 11.38 10.66 3.58
N ILE A 27 10.09 10.31 3.49
CA ILE A 27 9.19 10.80 2.43
C ILE A 27 9.02 12.33 2.50
N ILE A 28 8.77 12.89 3.68
CA ILE A 28 8.62 14.35 3.83
C ILE A 28 9.88 15.11 3.41
N PRO A 29 11.08 14.76 3.92
CA PRO A 29 12.33 15.34 3.41
C PRO A 29 12.52 15.19 1.91
N TYR A 30 12.11 14.07 1.32
CA TYR A 30 12.21 13.82 -0.12
C TYR A 30 11.30 14.73 -0.94
N LEU A 31 10.04 14.89 -0.53
CA LEU A 31 9.06 15.74 -1.20
C LEU A 31 9.39 17.23 -1.09
N THR A 32 9.95 17.65 0.05
CA THR A 32 10.34 19.04 0.31
C THR A 32 11.72 19.41 -0.24
N GLY A 33 12.58 18.42 -0.51
CA GLY A 33 13.91 18.61 -1.07
C GLY A 33 13.93 18.72 -2.60
N PRO A 34 15.06 19.16 -3.19
CA PRO A 34 15.27 19.10 -4.63
C PRO A 34 15.28 17.64 -5.11
N PRO A 35 14.65 17.31 -6.26
CA PRO A 35 14.14 18.23 -7.29
C PRO A 35 12.66 18.66 -7.13
N LEU A 36 11.94 18.16 -6.12
CA LEU A 36 10.48 18.32 -6.00
C LEU A 36 10.08 19.66 -5.37
N ASN A 37 10.77 20.06 -4.30
CA ASN A 37 10.60 21.35 -3.62
C ASN A 37 9.13 21.70 -3.29
N PHE A 38 8.31 20.72 -2.90
CA PHE A 38 6.93 20.99 -2.52
C PHE A 38 6.84 21.76 -1.20
N THR A 39 5.82 22.60 -1.10
CA THR A 39 5.52 23.30 0.16
C THR A 39 4.78 22.39 1.14
N ALA A 40 4.96 22.61 2.44
CA ALA A 40 4.23 21.87 3.47
C ALA A 40 2.70 21.96 3.31
N GLY A 41 2.19 23.09 2.78
CA GLY A 41 0.77 23.26 2.48
C GLY A 41 0.28 22.31 1.39
N GLN A 42 1.02 22.17 0.30
CA GLN A 42 0.67 21.24 -0.80
C GLN A 42 0.71 19.79 -0.34
N ILE A 43 1.72 19.41 0.44
CA ILE A 43 1.84 18.04 0.95
C ILE A 43 0.64 17.71 1.84
N ASN A 44 0.33 18.56 2.81
CA ASN A 44 -0.69 18.27 3.81
C ASN A 44 -2.13 18.43 3.29
N HIS A 45 -2.39 19.31 2.32
CA HIS A 45 -3.74 19.59 1.84
C HIS A 45 -4.06 18.96 0.49
N ASP A 46 -3.07 18.79 -0.39
CA ASP A 46 -3.32 18.34 -1.76
C ASP A 46 -2.88 16.89 -1.99
N ILE A 47 -1.82 16.43 -1.32
CA ILE A 47 -1.19 15.12 -1.58
C ILE A 47 -1.69 14.08 -0.57
N TYR A 48 -1.34 14.22 0.71
CA TYR A 48 -1.65 13.24 1.76
C TYR A 48 -3.14 12.94 1.99
N PRO A 49 -4.08 13.89 1.82
CA PRO A 49 -5.48 13.56 1.96
C PRO A 49 -5.95 12.52 0.92
N VAL A 50 -5.29 12.44 -0.25
CA VAL A 50 -5.68 11.51 -1.31
C VAL A 50 -5.55 10.06 -0.84
N SER A 51 -4.45 9.67 -0.20
CA SER A 51 -4.31 8.30 0.31
C SER A 51 -5.32 7.99 1.40
N THR A 52 -5.60 8.97 2.28
CA THR A 52 -6.58 8.79 3.37
C THR A 52 -7.99 8.53 2.82
N TYR A 53 -8.48 9.38 1.91
CA TYR A 53 -9.79 9.20 1.30
C TYR A 53 -9.85 7.95 0.41
N THR A 54 -8.77 7.69 -0.32
CA THR A 54 -8.68 6.51 -1.18
C THR A 54 -8.71 5.23 -0.36
N THR A 55 -8.00 5.17 0.78
CA THR A 55 -8.04 4.04 1.72
C THR A 55 -9.45 3.84 2.25
N MET A 56 -10.11 4.91 2.72
CA MET A 56 -11.45 4.85 3.28
C MET A 56 -12.46 4.25 2.29
N VAL A 57 -12.45 4.70 1.03
CA VAL A 57 -13.33 4.16 -0.01
C VAL A 57 -12.93 2.73 -0.38
N SER A 58 -11.63 2.48 -0.51
CA SER A 58 -11.11 1.17 -0.91
C SER A 58 -11.36 0.09 0.13
N LEU A 59 -11.47 0.43 1.42
CA LEU A 59 -11.81 -0.53 2.47
C LEU A 59 -13.17 -1.21 2.22
N VAL A 60 -14.17 -0.45 1.79
CA VAL A 60 -15.49 -1.00 1.43
C VAL A 60 -15.38 -1.96 0.24
N VAL A 61 -14.58 -1.58 -0.76
CA VAL A 61 -14.35 -2.39 -1.96
C VAL A 61 -13.60 -3.67 -1.61
N VAL A 62 -12.49 -3.56 -0.86
CA VAL A 62 -11.69 -4.71 -0.44
C VAL A 62 -12.55 -5.65 0.39
N PHE A 63 -13.33 -5.16 1.36
CA PHE A 63 -14.24 -5.99 2.14
C PHE A 63 -15.14 -6.87 1.24
N LEU A 64 -15.83 -6.27 0.27
CA LEU A 64 -16.71 -7.01 -0.65
C LEU A 64 -15.94 -7.95 -1.58
N VAL A 65 -14.80 -7.50 -2.11
CA VAL A 65 -13.96 -8.27 -3.04
C VAL A 65 -13.30 -9.45 -2.34
N THR A 66 -12.96 -9.33 -1.05
CA THR A 66 -12.32 -10.40 -0.27
C THR A 66 -13.23 -11.61 -0.12
N ASP A 67 -14.51 -11.36 0.08
CA ASP A 67 -15.52 -12.42 0.16
C ASP A 67 -15.79 -13.10 -1.19
N LEU A 68 -15.64 -12.39 -2.31
CA LEU A 68 -15.98 -12.89 -3.65
C LEU A 68 -14.79 -13.52 -4.42
N LEU A 69 -13.61 -12.90 -4.38
CA LEU A 69 -12.50 -13.18 -5.32
C LEU A 69 -11.36 -14.03 -4.74
N ARG A 70 -11.48 -14.50 -3.49
CA ARG A 70 -10.46 -15.24 -2.73
C ARG A 70 -9.18 -14.42 -2.49
N TYR A 71 -8.55 -14.64 -1.34
CA TYR A 71 -7.45 -13.81 -0.79
C TYR A 71 -6.19 -13.69 -1.67
N LYS A 72 -5.90 -14.68 -2.54
CA LYS A 72 -4.67 -14.69 -3.35
C LYS A 72 -4.60 -13.53 -4.36
N ILE A 73 -5.74 -13.17 -4.97
CA ILE A 73 -5.79 -12.10 -5.97
C ILE A 73 -5.53 -10.74 -5.31
N ILE A 74 -6.06 -10.55 -4.10
CA ILE A 74 -5.92 -9.29 -3.34
C ILE A 74 -4.46 -9.04 -2.97
N ILE A 75 -3.74 -10.05 -2.49
CA ILE A 75 -2.31 -9.92 -2.16
C ILE A 75 -1.48 -9.54 -3.40
N ILE A 76 -1.79 -10.11 -4.56
CA ILE A 76 -1.11 -9.78 -5.82
C ILE A 76 -1.42 -8.34 -6.25
N LEU A 77 -2.70 -7.95 -6.26
CA LEU A 77 -3.13 -6.60 -6.63
C LEU A 77 -2.53 -5.53 -5.70
N GLN A 78 -2.51 -5.80 -4.40
CA GLN A 78 -1.88 -4.95 -3.41
C GLN A 78 -0.40 -4.73 -3.73
N THR A 79 0.33 -5.82 -3.99
CA THR A 79 1.77 -5.73 -4.29
C THR A 79 2.02 -4.91 -5.57
N ILE A 80 1.18 -5.06 -6.58
CA ILE A 80 1.24 -4.24 -7.81
C ILE A 80 1.01 -2.76 -7.47
N CYS A 81 0.04 -2.43 -6.60
CA CYS A 81 -0.22 -1.06 -6.18
C CYS A 81 1.00 -0.45 -5.46
N VAL A 82 1.66 -1.19 -4.57
CA VAL A 82 2.91 -0.73 -3.92
C VAL A 82 4.01 -0.44 -4.94
N ILE A 83 4.21 -1.33 -5.92
CA ILE A 83 5.22 -1.13 -6.98
C ILE A 83 4.90 0.14 -7.80
N LEU A 84 3.64 0.37 -8.13
CA LEU A 84 3.20 1.57 -8.84
C LEU A 84 3.44 2.83 -7.97
N SER A 85 3.09 2.79 -6.68
CA SER A 85 3.36 3.86 -5.71
C SER A 85 4.83 4.26 -5.74
N ILE A 86 5.73 3.30 -5.51
CA ILE A 86 7.18 3.55 -5.48
C ILE A 86 7.67 4.09 -6.83
N THR A 87 7.13 3.59 -7.94
CA THR A 87 7.47 4.07 -9.29
C THR A 87 7.09 5.55 -9.45
N PHE A 88 5.86 5.93 -9.09
CA PHE A 88 5.43 7.32 -9.15
C PHE A 88 6.19 8.20 -8.15
N LEU A 89 6.57 7.69 -6.99
CA LEU A 89 7.38 8.43 -6.02
C LEU A 89 8.76 8.77 -6.61
N ILE A 90 9.40 7.82 -7.28
CA ILE A 90 10.75 8.01 -7.87
C ILE A 90 10.72 8.91 -9.11
N TYR A 91 9.72 8.77 -9.98
CA TYR A 91 9.70 9.45 -11.29
C TYR A 91 8.76 10.66 -11.35
N GLY A 92 7.79 10.75 -10.44
CA GLY A 92 6.85 11.86 -10.35
C GLY A 92 7.56 13.14 -9.97
N ARG A 93 7.23 14.24 -10.65
CA ARG A 93 7.77 15.58 -10.41
C ARG A 93 6.69 16.64 -10.16
N GLY A 94 5.42 16.31 -10.40
CA GLY A 94 4.29 17.21 -10.18
C GLY A 94 3.36 16.75 -9.07
N VAL A 95 2.56 17.69 -8.54
CA VAL A 95 1.55 17.42 -7.50
C VAL A 95 0.57 16.35 -7.96
N PHE A 96 0.07 16.43 -9.19
CA PHE A 96 -0.85 15.43 -9.73
C PHE A 96 -0.25 14.01 -9.77
N GLN A 97 1.05 13.90 -10.06
CA GLN A 97 1.73 12.59 -10.06
C GLN A 97 1.88 12.05 -8.63
N MET A 98 2.10 12.93 -7.64
CA MET A 98 2.10 12.54 -6.23
C MET A 98 0.69 12.19 -5.72
N GLN A 99 -0.36 12.81 -6.25
CA GLN A 99 -1.74 12.40 -5.94
C GLN A 99 -2.04 10.99 -6.48
N ILE A 100 -1.56 10.66 -7.69
CA ILE A 100 -1.68 9.30 -8.24
C ILE A 100 -0.88 8.31 -7.40
N GLU A 101 0.32 8.71 -6.96
CA GLU A 101 1.14 7.92 -6.03
C GLU A 101 0.36 7.58 -4.76
N GLU A 102 -0.15 8.60 -4.06
CA GLU A 102 -0.94 8.44 -2.83
C GLU A 102 -2.23 7.64 -3.04
N MET A 103 -2.84 7.73 -4.23
CA MET A 103 -3.98 6.89 -4.59
C MET A 103 -3.60 5.41 -4.63
N PHE A 104 -2.50 5.05 -5.28
CA PHE A 104 -2.02 3.66 -5.30
C PHE A 104 -1.55 3.21 -3.91
N TYR A 105 -0.92 4.10 -3.15
CA TYR A 105 -0.55 3.86 -1.76
C TYR A 105 -1.80 3.53 -0.92
N GLY A 106 -2.84 4.35 -0.98
CA GLY A 106 -4.08 4.13 -0.24
C GLY A 106 -4.83 2.85 -0.64
N LEU A 107 -4.83 2.51 -1.94
CA LEU A 107 -5.34 1.21 -2.42
C LEU A 107 -4.57 0.04 -1.78
N SER A 108 -3.23 0.17 -1.70
CA SER A 108 -2.38 -0.87 -1.12
C SER A 108 -2.60 -1.03 0.38
N MET A 109 -2.82 0.08 1.10
CA MET A 109 -3.13 0.08 2.54
C MET A 109 -4.47 -0.61 2.82
N ALA A 110 -5.50 -0.36 2.01
CA ALA A 110 -6.78 -1.07 2.15
C ALA A 110 -6.63 -2.60 1.94
N GLY A 111 -5.76 -3.02 1.01
CA GLY A 111 -5.44 -4.43 0.77
C GLY A 111 -4.76 -5.14 1.95
N GLU A 112 -4.11 -4.40 2.86
CA GLU A 112 -3.44 -4.97 4.04
C GLU A 112 -4.40 -5.67 4.97
N VAL A 113 -5.59 -5.10 5.12
CA VAL A 113 -6.63 -5.68 5.97
C VAL A 113 -6.96 -7.09 5.49
N GLY A 114 -7.12 -7.28 4.17
CA GLY A 114 -7.38 -8.60 3.58
C GLY A 114 -6.23 -9.59 3.77
N TYR A 115 -4.98 -9.12 3.73
CA TYR A 115 -3.80 -9.93 4.00
C TYR A 115 -3.76 -10.42 5.47
N PHE A 116 -3.99 -9.52 6.43
CA PHE A 116 -4.02 -9.91 7.85
C PHE A 116 -5.16 -10.88 8.14
N THR A 117 -6.36 -10.64 7.60
CA THR A 117 -7.49 -11.56 7.72
C THR A 117 -7.15 -12.95 7.17
N TYR A 118 -6.44 -13.03 6.03
CA TYR A 118 -6.05 -14.31 5.44
C TYR A 118 -5.07 -15.11 6.30
N ILE A 119 -4.08 -14.45 6.91
CA ILE A 119 -3.13 -15.11 7.82
C ILE A 119 -3.90 -15.76 8.97
N TYR A 120 -4.77 -15.01 9.64
CA TYR A 120 -5.53 -15.57 10.77
C TYR A 120 -6.49 -16.68 10.33
N ALA A 121 -7.16 -16.54 9.18
CA ALA A 121 -8.09 -17.55 8.67
C ALA A 121 -7.43 -18.84 8.17
N LYS A 122 -6.11 -18.85 7.90
CA LYS A 122 -5.36 -20.03 7.42
C LYS A 122 -4.52 -20.72 8.48
N VAL A 123 -4.41 -20.13 9.67
CA VAL A 123 -3.64 -20.69 10.78
C VAL A 123 -4.46 -21.72 11.60
N ASP A 124 -5.75 -21.90 11.30
CA ASP A 124 -6.60 -22.99 11.78
C ASP A 124 -6.64 -24.21 10.83
#